data_AF-A0A0B4XUH3-F1
#
_entry.id   AF-A0A0B4XUH3-F1
#
_cell.length_a   1.000
_cell.length_b   1.000
_cell.length_c   1.000
_cell.angle_alpha   90.00
_cell.angle_beta   90.00
_cell.angle_gamma   90.00
#
_symmetry.space_group_name_H-M   'P 1'
#
loop_
_entity.id
_entity.type
_entity.pdbx_description
1 polymer ?
#
loop_
_entity_poly.entity_id
_entity_poly.type
_entity_poly.pdbx_seq_one_letter_code
_entity_poly.pdbx_strand_id
1 'polypeptide(L)'
;MTDGAGKNTILLGDIHPGPDVVSPLSLTLMGEQLFFTHDDGVHGRELWVSDGTPAGTRLVKDIAPGVCEGAPGALTVVGDTLLFWVRDSCETWPSLWRSDGTEQGTYRLEGLDFDRQNVFMTQVWQGHVYWVTSTSREYSLWQSDGTAEGTRLLLGGEMAGIRYINNLSGGYNHLFFTARTDAQGEELWWYDPVTDALQTLDILEGQQDSLPEQFVTLGEITYFLAHSVAGSQPEVWRTDGTQAGTWRVLPRKIWRTLAVYGDHLVAIAAGNGELWLSDGTEQGSRRVAAEAGFGVPTLLGVVYGQLIFDAPHQEYGREIWRTDGTDEGTVLIKDICPGPCDGPM
;
A
#
# COMPACT_ATOMS: atom_id res chain seq x y z
N MET A 1 -11.65 -16.66 -13.97
CA MET A 1 -10.59 -15.78 -14.53
C MET A 1 -11.13 -15.12 -15.81
N THR A 2 -10.79 -13.86 -16.09
CA THR A 2 -11.23 -13.11 -17.28
C THR A 2 -10.05 -12.35 -17.89
N ASP A 3 -10.00 -12.24 -19.22
CA ASP A 3 -9.09 -11.36 -19.97
C ASP A 3 -9.67 -9.94 -20.13
N GLY A 4 -10.78 -9.63 -19.45
CA GLY A 4 -11.52 -8.38 -19.58
C GLY A 4 -12.58 -8.40 -20.68
N ALA A 5 -12.68 -9.46 -21.49
CA ALA A 5 -13.79 -9.69 -22.41
C ALA A 5 -14.73 -10.76 -21.83
N GLY A 6 -15.99 -10.42 -21.58
CA GLY A 6 -16.98 -11.30 -20.94
C GLY A 6 -17.27 -12.64 -21.64
N LYS A 7 -16.61 -12.94 -22.77
CA LYS A 7 -16.71 -14.20 -23.51
C LYS A 7 -15.68 -15.25 -23.08
N ASN A 8 -14.60 -14.87 -22.40
CA ASN A 8 -13.54 -15.79 -21.93
C ASN A 8 -13.52 -15.91 -20.40
N THR A 9 -14.63 -15.63 -19.74
CA THR A 9 -14.78 -15.86 -18.30
C THR A 9 -15.09 -17.32 -18.05
N ILE A 10 -14.14 -18.05 -17.48
CA ILE A 10 -14.30 -19.46 -17.11
C ILE A 10 -14.52 -19.56 -15.61
N LEU A 11 -15.56 -20.29 -15.21
CA LEU A 11 -15.76 -20.74 -13.83
C LEU A 11 -14.67 -21.78 -13.53
N LEU A 12 -13.79 -21.46 -12.58
CA LEU A 12 -12.67 -22.34 -12.22
C LEU A 12 -13.11 -23.58 -11.43
N GLY A 13 -14.38 -23.61 -11.01
CA GLY A 13 -15.00 -24.69 -10.25
C GLY A 13 -15.93 -24.10 -9.22
N ASP A 14 -16.95 -24.86 -8.83
CA ASP A 14 -17.63 -24.63 -7.57
C ASP A 14 -16.84 -25.37 -6.49
N ILE A 15 -16.09 -24.59 -5.71
CA ILE A 15 -15.26 -25.10 -4.61
C ILE A 15 -16.03 -25.10 -3.27
N HIS A 16 -17.31 -24.71 -3.26
CA HIS A 16 -18.20 -24.77 -2.11
C HIS A 16 -19.61 -25.28 -2.50
N PRO A 17 -19.91 -26.58 -2.34
CA PRO A 17 -21.24 -27.10 -2.62
C PRO A 17 -22.26 -26.67 -1.55
N GLY A 18 -22.88 -25.49 -1.71
CA GLY A 18 -23.91 -24.96 -0.82
C GLY A 18 -24.42 -23.56 -1.22
N PRO A 19 -25.55 -23.08 -0.65
CA PRO A 19 -26.15 -21.79 -1.02
C PRO A 19 -25.36 -20.56 -0.55
N ASP A 20 -24.33 -20.75 0.29
CA ASP A 20 -23.53 -19.66 0.83
C ASP A 20 -22.33 -19.37 -0.09
N VAL A 21 -22.41 -18.26 -0.82
CA VAL A 21 -21.30 -17.76 -1.65
C VAL A 21 -20.29 -17.08 -0.72
N VAL A 22 -19.23 -17.80 -0.34
CA VAL A 22 -18.11 -17.20 0.39
C VAL A 22 -17.17 -16.55 -0.63
N SER A 23 -17.14 -15.22 -0.66
CA SER A 23 -16.19 -14.49 -1.51
C SER A 23 -14.75 -14.82 -1.07
N PRO A 24 -13.81 -15.12 -1.99
CA PRO A 24 -12.41 -15.26 -1.62
C PRO A 24 -11.94 -13.94 -0.99
N LEU A 25 -11.42 -14.04 0.23
CA LEU A 25 -10.77 -12.91 0.90
C LEU A 25 -9.28 -12.97 0.51
N SER A 26 -8.75 -11.83 0.08
CA SER A 26 -7.36 -11.64 -0.36
C SER A 26 -7.01 -12.41 -1.64
N LEU A 27 -6.76 -11.69 -2.73
CA LEU A 27 -6.23 -12.24 -3.98
C LEU A 27 -4.81 -11.72 -4.16
N THR A 28 -3.83 -12.62 -4.20
CA THR A 28 -2.41 -12.27 -4.31
C THR A 28 -1.78 -13.08 -5.44
N LEU A 29 -1.20 -12.40 -6.42
CA LEU A 29 -0.47 -13.05 -7.51
C LEU A 29 1.02 -13.21 -7.13
N MET A 30 1.57 -14.42 -7.26
CA MET A 30 3.00 -14.72 -7.10
C MET A 30 3.46 -15.48 -8.35
N GLY A 31 4.25 -14.84 -9.20
CA GLY A 31 4.54 -15.36 -10.53
C GLY A 31 3.26 -15.55 -11.36
N GLU A 32 3.04 -16.76 -11.87
CA GLU A 32 1.84 -17.13 -12.63
C GLU A 32 0.74 -17.75 -11.74
N GLN A 33 0.96 -17.83 -10.43
CA GLN A 33 0.05 -18.48 -9.49
C GLN A 33 -0.76 -17.44 -8.70
N LEU A 34 -2.07 -17.65 -8.67
CA LEU A 34 -3.00 -16.87 -7.86
C LEU A 34 -3.22 -17.56 -6.52
N PHE A 35 -2.84 -16.89 -5.44
CA PHE A 35 -3.09 -17.30 -4.07
C PHE A 35 -4.30 -16.59 -3.51
N PHE A 36 -5.10 -17.32 -2.73
CA PHE A 36 -6.31 -16.80 -2.11
C PHE A 36 -6.70 -17.63 -0.89
N THR A 37 -7.58 -17.08 -0.06
CA THR A 37 -8.20 -17.86 1.02
C THR A 37 -9.59 -18.32 0.63
N HIS A 38 -9.90 -19.57 0.98
CA HIS A 38 -11.22 -20.15 0.71
C HIS A 38 -11.58 -21.22 1.73
N ASP A 39 -12.88 -21.37 1.97
CA ASP A 39 -13.47 -22.41 2.81
C ASP A 39 -14.29 -23.36 1.93
N ASP A 40 -13.84 -24.60 1.81
CA ASP A 40 -14.49 -25.64 1.00
C ASP A 40 -15.56 -26.44 1.79
N GLY A 41 -15.84 -26.05 3.03
CA GLY A 41 -16.76 -26.73 3.95
C GLY A 41 -16.21 -28.01 4.57
N VAL A 42 -14.98 -28.40 4.25
CA VAL A 42 -14.30 -29.61 4.78
C VAL A 42 -13.10 -29.24 5.64
N HIS A 43 -12.27 -28.32 5.16
CA HIS A 43 -11.01 -27.92 5.80
C HIS A 43 -11.11 -26.56 6.51
N GLY A 44 -12.26 -25.89 6.43
CA GLY A 44 -12.39 -24.51 6.89
C GLY A 44 -11.63 -23.54 5.97
N ARG A 45 -11.51 -22.27 6.39
CA ARG A 45 -10.83 -21.24 5.60
C ARG A 45 -9.31 -21.41 5.62
N GLU A 46 -8.77 -21.85 4.48
CA GLU A 46 -7.35 -22.17 4.30
C GLU A 46 -6.73 -21.44 3.10
N LEU A 47 -5.41 -21.65 2.87
CA LEU A 47 -4.67 -21.11 1.73
C LEU A 47 -4.83 -22.01 0.49
N TRP A 48 -5.26 -21.42 -0.61
CA TRP A 48 -5.45 -22.07 -1.91
C TRP A 48 -4.56 -21.42 -2.96
N VAL A 49 -4.23 -22.21 -4.00
CA VAL A 49 -3.48 -21.75 -5.17
C VAL A 49 -4.20 -22.17 -6.45
N SER A 50 -4.12 -21.34 -7.48
CA SER A 50 -4.63 -21.61 -8.82
C SER A 50 -3.66 -21.14 -9.90
N ASP A 51 -3.52 -21.91 -10.96
CA ASP A 51 -2.86 -21.51 -12.22
C ASP A 51 -3.85 -20.92 -13.24
N GLY A 52 -5.10 -20.66 -12.82
CA GLY A 52 -6.17 -20.22 -13.71
C GLY A 52 -6.92 -21.36 -14.39
N THR A 53 -6.69 -22.63 -14.02
CA THR A 53 -7.47 -23.78 -14.48
C THR A 53 -8.15 -24.50 -13.31
N PRO A 54 -9.29 -25.20 -13.54
CA PRO A 54 -9.89 -26.06 -12.52
C PRO A 54 -8.93 -27.13 -11.98
N ALA A 55 -8.10 -27.72 -12.86
CA ALA A 55 -7.18 -28.78 -12.48
C ALA A 55 -6.00 -28.27 -11.64
N GLY A 56 -5.55 -27.04 -11.86
CA GLY A 56 -4.50 -26.40 -11.08
C GLY A 56 -5.00 -25.63 -9.86
N THR A 57 -6.31 -25.64 -9.60
CA THR A 57 -6.90 -25.03 -8.39
C THR A 57 -6.94 -26.06 -7.27
N ARG A 58 -6.20 -25.82 -6.19
CA ARG A 58 -6.08 -26.78 -5.07
C ARG A 58 -5.74 -26.11 -3.75
N LEU A 59 -6.04 -26.81 -2.66
CA LEU A 59 -5.53 -26.51 -1.33
C LEU A 59 -3.99 -26.57 -1.37
N VAL A 60 -3.34 -25.59 -0.76
CA VAL A 60 -1.87 -25.59 -0.65
C VAL A 60 -1.44 -26.55 0.44
N LYS A 61 -2.05 -26.43 1.62
CA LYS A 61 -1.82 -27.24 2.82
C LYS A 61 -3.00 -27.04 3.78
N ASP A 62 -3.40 -28.09 4.47
CA ASP A 62 -4.32 -28.02 5.61
C ASP A 62 -3.53 -27.55 6.85
N ILE A 63 -3.56 -26.25 7.14
CA ILE A 63 -2.72 -25.63 8.19
C ILE A 63 -3.43 -25.67 9.55
N ALA A 64 -4.73 -25.41 9.58
CA ALA A 64 -5.53 -25.37 10.80
C ALA A 64 -6.68 -26.40 10.73
N PRO A 65 -6.40 -27.71 10.86
CA PRO A 65 -7.42 -28.73 10.65
C PRO A 65 -8.61 -28.56 11.61
N GLY A 66 -9.83 -28.52 11.05
CA GLY A 66 -11.09 -28.52 11.81
C GLY A 66 -11.88 -27.21 11.74
N VAL A 67 -12.57 -26.84 12.82
CA VAL A 67 -13.46 -25.66 12.88
C VAL A 67 -12.71 -24.34 13.15
N CYS A 68 -11.39 -24.40 13.26
CA CYS A 68 -10.57 -23.24 13.49
C CYS A 68 -10.38 -22.60 12.12
N GLU A 69 -11.16 -21.57 11.77
CA GLU A 69 -10.92 -20.80 10.55
C GLU A 69 -9.48 -20.23 10.62
N GLY A 70 -8.52 -20.93 9.99
CA GLY A 70 -7.10 -20.57 9.98
C GLY A 70 -6.90 -19.16 9.43
N ALA A 71 -7.81 -18.75 8.54
CA ALA A 71 -7.98 -17.41 7.99
C ALA A 71 -6.63 -16.73 7.69
N PRO A 72 -5.81 -17.32 6.79
CA PRO A 72 -4.54 -16.71 6.38
C PRO A 72 -4.71 -15.23 6.02
N GLY A 73 -4.03 -14.35 6.76
CA GLY A 73 -4.10 -12.91 6.62
C GLY A 73 -2.81 -12.32 6.07
N ALA A 74 -2.93 -11.11 5.50
CA ALA A 74 -1.80 -10.33 4.99
C ALA A 74 -0.87 -11.12 4.05
N LEU A 75 -1.48 -11.81 3.07
CA LEU A 75 -0.77 -12.54 2.01
C LEU A 75 0.17 -11.60 1.25
N THR A 76 1.48 -11.71 1.51
CA THR A 76 2.50 -10.78 1.03
C THR A 76 3.59 -11.52 0.28
N VAL A 77 3.87 -11.11 -0.96
CA VAL A 77 4.88 -11.74 -1.79
C VAL A 77 6.22 -11.03 -1.65
N VAL A 78 7.29 -11.81 -1.49
CA VAL A 78 8.68 -11.37 -1.54
C VAL A 78 9.49 -12.37 -2.37
N GLY A 79 10.00 -11.92 -3.51
CA GLY A 79 10.58 -12.81 -4.52
C GLY A 79 9.60 -13.92 -4.91
N ASP A 80 10.02 -15.16 -4.80
CA ASP A 80 9.22 -16.37 -5.08
C ASP A 80 8.58 -16.98 -3.82
N THR A 81 8.44 -16.18 -2.75
CA THR A 81 7.86 -16.63 -1.48
C THR A 81 6.65 -15.81 -1.08
N LEU A 82 5.58 -16.50 -0.70
CA LEU A 82 4.42 -15.90 -0.04
C LEU A 82 4.61 -15.99 1.47
N LEU A 83 4.62 -14.86 2.15
CA LEU A 83 4.53 -14.74 3.61
C LEU A 83 3.09 -14.43 4.03
N PHE A 84 2.65 -15.05 5.11
CA PHE A 84 1.30 -14.83 5.64
C PHE A 84 1.18 -15.20 7.12
N TRP A 85 0.15 -14.66 7.76
CA TRP A 85 -0.14 -14.90 9.16
C TRP A 85 -1.34 -15.83 9.29
N VAL A 86 -1.19 -16.93 10.03
CA VAL A 86 -2.24 -17.94 10.16
C VAL A 86 -2.18 -18.55 11.56
N ARG A 87 -3.35 -18.87 12.12
CA ARG A 87 -3.43 -19.70 13.33
C ARG A 87 -3.38 -21.15 12.91
N ASP A 88 -2.43 -21.91 13.44
CA ASP A 88 -2.32 -23.36 13.22
C ASP A 88 -3.23 -24.18 14.15
N SER A 89 -3.89 -23.53 15.13
CA SER A 89 -4.91 -24.14 16.00
C SER A 89 -5.84 -23.09 16.61
N CYS A 90 -6.95 -23.52 17.21
CA CYS A 90 -7.87 -22.63 17.94
C CYS A 90 -7.28 -22.03 19.23
N GLU A 91 -6.17 -22.57 19.75
CA GLU A 91 -5.57 -22.16 21.01
C GLU A 91 -4.33 -21.28 20.82
N THR A 92 -3.89 -21.10 19.58
CA THR A 92 -2.67 -20.36 19.24
C THR A 92 -2.97 -18.98 18.67
N TRP A 93 -2.01 -18.07 18.88
CA TRP A 93 -1.97 -16.79 18.17
C TRP A 93 -1.50 -16.99 16.73
N PRO A 94 -1.83 -16.07 15.80
CA PRO A 94 -1.31 -16.14 14.45
C PRO A 94 0.22 -16.18 14.44
N SER A 95 0.77 -17.12 13.69
CA SER A 95 2.21 -17.27 13.48
C SER A 95 2.56 -16.90 12.04
N LEU A 96 3.82 -16.54 11.81
CA LEU A 96 4.32 -16.25 10.47
C LEU A 96 4.65 -17.55 9.73
N TRP A 97 4.08 -17.71 8.55
CA TRP A 97 4.28 -18.85 7.66
C TRP A 97 4.81 -18.38 6.31
N ARG A 98 5.49 -19.29 5.61
CA ARG A 98 5.90 -19.13 4.21
C ARG A 98 5.28 -20.20 3.33
N SER A 99 5.13 -19.90 2.04
CA SER A 99 4.77 -20.85 0.98
C SER A 99 5.47 -20.52 -0.33
N ASP A 100 5.85 -21.54 -1.09
CA ASP A 100 6.25 -21.47 -2.50
C ASP A 100 5.14 -22.01 -3.44
N GLY A 101 3.93 -22.22 -2.91
CA GLY A 101 2.81 -22.83 -3.62
C GLY A 101 2.72 -24.35 -3.50
N THR A 102 3.73 -25.03 -2.96
CA THR A 102 3.70 -26.47 -2.68
C THR A 102 3.39 -26.76 -1.22
N GLU A 103 2.83 -27.94 -0.93
CA GLU A 103 2.55 -28.38 0.44
C GLU A 103 3.85 -28.48 1.28
N GLN A 104 4.93 -29.00 0.68
CA GLN A 104 6.22 -29.16 1.34
C GLN A 104 6.90 -27.81 1.61
N GLY A 105 6.83 -26.88 0.65
CA GLY A 105 7.35 -25.54 0.80
C GLY A 105 6.48 -24.64 1.67
N THR A 106 5.37 -25.15 2.21
CA THR A 106 4.48 -24.43 3.12
C THR A 106 4.72 -24.83 4.57
N TYR A 107 5.35 -23.96 5.34
CA TYR A 107 5.68 -24.21 6.74
C TYR A 107 5.80 -22.93 7.58
N ARG A 108 5.64 -23.11 8.91
CA ARG A 108 5.82 -22.06 9.93
C ARG A 108 7.28 -21.63 10.01
N LEU A 109 7.54 -20.33 10.08
CA LEU A 109 8.87 -19.83 10.42
C LEU A 109 9.07 -19.94 11.93
N GLU A 110 9.84 -20.95 12.34
CA GLU A 110 10.09 -21.28 13.75
C GLU A 110 11.10 -20.34 14.41
N GLY A 111 11.08 -20.29 15.76
CA GLY A 111 12.00 -19.47 16.55
C GLY A 111 11.62 -17.99 16.63
N LEU A 112 10.43 -17.64 16.14
CA LEU A 112 9.85 -16.30 16.23
C LEU A 112 8.67 -16.35 17.22
N ASP A 113 8.64 -15.41 18.16
CA ASP A 113 7.56 -15.28 19.14
C ASP A 113 6.79 -13.98 18.89
N PHE A 114 5.57 -14.13 18.37
CA PHE A 114 4.61 -13.06 18.16
C PHE A 114 3.39 -13.20 19.08
N ASP A 115 3.47 -14.03 20.12
CA ASP A 115 2.35 -14.25 21.03
C ASP A 115 1.93 -12.93 21.66
N ARG A 116 0.63 -12.62 21.54
CA ARG A 116 0.01 -11.39 22.05
C ARG A 116 0.57 -10.10 21.46
N GLN A 117 1.23 -10.17 20.31
CA GLN A 117 1.62 -8.99 19.54
C GLN A 117 0.56 -8.71 18.48
N ASN A 118 0.23 -7.42 18.29
CA ASN A 118 -0.50 -6.99 17.12
C ASN A 118 0.48 -6.82 15.97
N VAL A 119 0.16 -7.34 14.79
CA VAL A 119 0.95 -7.15 13.57
C VAL A 119 0.18 -6.25 12.62
N PHE A 120 0.82 -5.21 12.11
CA PHE A 120 0.20 -4.25 11.21
C PHE A 120 1.25 -3.54 10.36
N MET A 121 0.78 -2.81 9.35
CA MET A 121 1.61 -2.04 8.41
C MET A 121 2.68 -2.88 7.74
N THR A 122 2.26 -3.77 6.85
CA THR A 122 3.16 -4.56 6.02
C THR A 122 3.54 -3.78 4.75
N GLN A 123 4.84 -3.72 4.45
CA GLN A 123 5.37 -3.04 3.28
C GLN A 123 6.41 -3.92 2.58
N VAL A 124 6.29 -4.07 1.27
CA VAL A 124 7.34 -4.69 0.44
C VAL A 124 8.23 -3.59 -0.12
N TRP A 125 9.53 -3.69 0.11
CA TRP A 125 10.50 -2.71 -0.38
C TRP A 125 11.87 -3.35 -0.53
N GLN A 126 12.57 -3.04 -1.64
CA GLN A 126 13.91 -3.54 -1.95
C GLN A 126 14.12 -5.05 -1.68
N GLY A 127 13.18 -5.87 -2.15
CA GLY A 127 13.28 -7.35 -2.05
C GLY A 127 13.02 -7.91 -0.66
N HIS A 128 12.46 -7.12 0.25
CA HIS A 128 12.11 -7.53 1.61
C HIS A 128 10.68 -7.14 1.95
N VAL A 129 10.10 -7.85 2.91
CA VAL A 129 8.89 -7.46 3.63
C VAL A 129 9.30 -6.83 4.95
N TYR A 130 8.70 -5.70 5.26
CA TYR A 130 8.81 -5.01 6.53
C TYR A 130 7.44 -4.95 7.19
N TRP A 131 7.40 -5.05 8.51
CA TRP A 131 6.17 -4.86 9.26
C TRP A 131 6.45 -4.34 10.66
N VAL A 132 5.41 -3.76 11.25
CA VAL A 132 5.44 -3.33 12.64
C VAL A 132 4.67 -4.33 13.49
N THR A 133 5.24 -4.62 14.66
CA THR A 133 4.49 -5.28 15.73
C THR A 133 4.33 -4.34 16.92
N SER A 134 3.27 -4.54 17.71
CA SER A 134 3.10 -3.84 18.97
C SER A 134 2.62 -4.74 20.09
N THR A 135 3.02 -4.37 21.30
CA THR A 135 2.43 -4.82 22.55
C THR A 135 1.66 -3.67 23.20
N SER A 136 1.17 -3.85 24.42
CA SER A 136 0.60 -2.75 25.20
C SER A 136 1.62 -1.69 25.64
N ARG A 137 2.93 -1.93 25.43
CA ARG A 137 4.01 -1.07 25.94
C ARG A 137 4.93 -0.54 24.86
N GLU A 138 5.13 -1.31 23.80
CA GLU A 138 6.25 -1.13 22.88
C GLU A 138 5.85 -1.47 21.45
N TYR A 139 6.55 -0.85 20.50
CA TYR A 139 6.53 -1.18 19.08
C TYR A 139 7.87 -1.81 18.68
N SER A 140 7.84 -2.59 17.61
CA SER A 140 9.00 -3.23 17.00
C SER A 140 8.88 -3.18 15.47
N LEU A 141 9.98 -2.91 14.77
CA LEU A 141 10.09 -3.00 13.32
C LEU A 141 10.85 -4.28 12.95
N TRP A 142 10.28 -5.05 12.03
CA TRP A 142 10.81 -6.32 11.57
C TRP A 142 11.04 -6.31 10.06
N GLN A 143 11.90 -7.23 9.62
CA GLN A 143 12.20 -7.50 8.22
C GLN A 143 12.15 -9.01 7.94
N SER A 144 11.80 -9.40 6.72
CA SER A 144 12.01 -10.73 6.15
C SER A 144 12.34 -10.66 4.66
N ASP A 145 13.21 -11.53 4.17
CA ASP A 145 13.41 -11.81 2.74
C ASP A 145 12.58 -13.03 2.26
N GLY A 146 11.73 -13.59 3.11
CA GLY A 146 10.98 -14.82 2.87
C GLY A 146 11.60 -16.08 3.49
N THR A 147 12.82 -15.99 4.03
CA THR A 147 13.52 -17.11 4.70
C THR A 147 13.46 -16.99 6.21
N ALA A 148 13.73 -18.09 6.93
CA ALA A 148 13.81 -18.05 8.38
C ALA A 148 15.01 -17.19 8.84
N GLU A 149 16.16 -17.34 8.19
CA GLU A 149 17.40 -16.63 8.50
C GLU A 149 17.32 -15.12 8.22
N GLY A 150 16.64 -14.74 7.14
CA GLY A 150 16.41 -13.33 6.79
C GLY A 150 15.27 -12.68 7.57
N THR A 151 14.52 -13.44 8.36
CA THR A 151 13.46 -12.91 9.23
C THR A 151 14.03 -12.48 10.58
N ARG A 152 14.08 -11.16 10.83
CA ARG A 152 14.71 -10.61 12.02
C ARG A 152 14.08 -9.30 12.49
N LEU A 153 14.23 -9.06 13.79
CA LEU A 153 13.94 -7.77 14.42
C LEU A 153 14.99 -6.76 13.95
N LEU A 154 14.55 -5.62 13.44
CA LEU A 154 15.42 -4.49 13.11
C LEU A 154 15.52 -3.54 14.30
N LEU A 155 14.37 -3.11 14.81
CA LEU A 155 14.26 -2.20 15.93
C LEU A 155 13.23 -2.77 16.91
N GLY A 156 13.54 -2.82 18.20
CA GLY A 156 12.59 -3.22 19.24
C GLY A 156 13.06 -2.77 20.62
N GLY A 157 12.17 -2.84 21.61
CA GLY A 157 12.46 -2.37 22.97
C GLY A 157 12.49 -0.84 23.03
N GLU A 158 11.44 -0.22 23.58
CA GLU A 158 11.27 1.24 23.68
C GLU A 158 11.88 2.01 22.48
N MET A 159 11.58 1.63 21.23
CA MET A 159 12.15 2.16 19.98
C MET A 159 12.26 3.70 20.00
N ALA A 160 13.38 4.25 20.47
CA ALA A 160 13.54 5.68 20.75
C ALA A 160 12.39 6.33 21.55
N GLY A 161 11.67 5.58 22.39
CA GLY A 161 10.50 6.07 23.13
C GLY A 161 9.24 6.27 22.29
N ILE A 162 9.16 5.67 21.09
CA ILE A 162 7.97 5.72 20.23
C ILE A 162 6.76 5.09 20.94
N ARG A 163 5.68 5.86 21.03
CA ARG A 163 4.39 5.50 21.65
C ARG A 163 3.28 5.25 20.65
N TYR A 164 3.47 5.70 19.43
CA TYR A 164 2.55 5.50 18.33
C TYR A 164 3.32 5.57 17.02
N ILE A 165 3.01 4.66 16.12
CA ILE A 165 3.60 4.58 14.78
C ILE A 165 2.49 4.31 13.79
N ASN A 166 2.53 5.02 12.68
CA ASN A 166 1.61 4.93 11.57
C ASN A 166 2.38 5.11 10.26
N ASN A 167 1.77 4.75 9.14
CA ASN A 167 2.31 4.86 7.79
C ASN A 167 3.70 4.19 7.65
N LEU A 168 3.81 2.97 7.15
CA LEU A 168 5.11 2.39 6.78
C LEU A 168 5.28 2.43 5.27
N SER A 169 6.33 3.07 4.77
CA SER A 169 6.58 3.15 3.33
C SER A 169 8.07 3.05 3.00
N GLY A 170 8.36 2.40 1.88
CA GLY A 170 9.69 2.47 1.28
C GLY A 170 9.88 3.79 0.52
N GLY A 171 11.02 4.44 0.73
CA GLY A 171 11.48 5.56 -0.07
C GLY A 171 12.54 5.13 -1.10
N TYR A 172 13.45 6.03 -1.46
CA TYR A 172 14.59 5.67 -2.32
C TYR A 172 15.53 4.67 -1.61
N ASN A 173 16.08 5.07 -0.46
CA ASN A 173 17.07 4.30 0.30
C ASN A 173 16.73 4.12 1.79
N HIS A 174 15.53 4.54 2.22
CA HIS A 174 15.10 4.45 3.61
C HIS A 174 13.69 3.89 3.71
N LEU A 175 13.37 3.28 4.84
CA LEU A 175 11.98 3.12 5.27
C LEU A 175 11.55 4.39 5.98
N PHE A 176 10.44 4.95 5.56
CA PHE A 176 9.81 6.10 6.17
C PHE A 176 8.59 5.67 6.97
N PHE A 177 8.40 6.34 8.10
CA PHE A 177 7.18 6.22 8.87
C PHE A 177 6.86 7.46 9.69
N THR A 178 5.64 7.51 10.17
CA THR A 178 5.14 8.57 11.04
C THR A 178 5.09 8.04 12.46
N ALA A 179 5.71 8.75 13.40
CA ALA A 179 5.72 8.30 14.78
C ALA A 179 5.72 9.44 15.80
N ARG A 180 5.15 9.13 16.97
CA ARG A 180 5.06 10.02 18.14
C ARG A 180 5.87 9.47 19.31
N THR A 181 6.45 10.37 20.09
CA THR A 181 7.09 10.07 21.37
C THR A 181 6.43 10.86 22.50
N ASP A 182 6.89 10.69 23.74
CA ASP A 182 6.43 11.52 24.86
C ASP A 182 6.92 12.99 24.75
N ALA A 183 7.92 13.27 23.90
CA ALA A 183 8.51 14.60 23.70
C ALA A 183 8.06 15.27 22.39
N GLN A 184 7.80 14.50 21.34
CA GLN A 184 7.42 14.96 20.00
C GLN A 184 6.06 14.42 19.59
N GLY A 185 5.26 15.19 18.85
CA GLY A 185 4.03 14.70 18.23
C GLY A 185 4.31 13.71 17.09
N GLU A 186 3.31 13.45 16.25
CA GLU A 186 3.43 12.58 15.08
C GLU A 186 4.23 13.25 13.97
N GLU A 187 5.50 12.86 13.86
CA GLU A 187 6.50 13.51 13.03
C GLU A 187 7.13 12.54 12.00
N LEU A 188 8.03 13.05 11.17
CA LEU A 188 8.72 12.26 10.16
C LEU A 188 9.84 11.44 10.80
N TRP A 189 9.81 10.14 10.59
CA TRP A 189 10.87 9.22 10.98
C TRP A 189 11.34 8.42 9.78
N TRP A 190 12.61 8.03 9.80
CA TRP A 190 13.14 7.11 8.81
C TRP A 190 14.22 6.22 9.38
N TYR A 191 14.29 5.01 8.83
CA TYR A 191 15.26 3.99 9.16
C TYR A 191 16.12 3.68 7.93
N ASP A 192 17.43 3.73 8.12
CA ASP A 192 18.43 3.29 7.14
C ASP A 192 18.78 1.82 7.42
N PRO A 193 18.39 0.87 6.56
CA PRO A 193 18.69 -0.56 6.74
C PRO A 193 20.16 -0.91 6.47
N VAL A 194 20.92 -0.04 5.81
CA VAL A 194 22.35 -0.23 5.52
C VAL A 194 23.18 0.15 6.73
N THR A 195 22.88 1.29 7.36
CA THR A 195 23.63 1.77 8.53
C THR A 195 23.00 1.38 9.86
N ASP A 196 21.81 0.77 9.85
CA ASP A 196 21.01 0.46 11.04
C ASP A 196 20.71 1.71 11.89
N ALA A 197 20.43 2.83 11.22
CA ALA A 197 20.24 4.12 11.88
C ALA A 197 18.78 4.55 11.84
N LEU A 198 18.24 4.87 13.01
CA LEU A 198 16.93 5.51 13.15
C LEU A 198 17.11 7.02 13.29
N GLN A 199 16.38 7.79 12.47
CA GLN A 199 16.40 9.24 12.46
C GLN A 199 14.99 9.82 12.50
N THR A 200 14.90 11.08 12.91
CA THR A 200 13.66 11.86 12.94
C THR A 200 13.91 13.30 12.51
N LEU A 201 12.87 13.92 11.94
CA LEU A 201 12.76 15.35 11.77
C LEU A 201 11.46 15.82 12.43
N ASP A 202 11.61 16.62 13.48
CA ASP A 202 10.53 17.34 14.15
C ASP A 202 10.12 18.55 13.30
N ILE A 203 9.23 18.35 12.33
CA ILE A 203 8.77 19.40 11.42
C ILE A 203 7.99 20.46 12.21
N LEU A 204 7.21 20.01 13.21
CA LEU A 204 6.46 20.88 14.11
C LEU A 204 6.88 20.68 15.56
N GLU A 205 7.73 21.59 16.05
CA GLU A 205 8.34 21.48 17.37
C GLU A 205 7.38 21.09 18.51
N GLY A 206 7.85 20.13 19.31
CA GLY A 206 7.19 19.68 20.53
C GLY A 206 6.04 18.72 20.24
N GLN A 207 4.95 18.84 20.98
CA GLN A 207 3.81 17.90 20.91
C GLN A 207 2.83 18.20 19.76
N GLN A 208 3.25 18.96 18.74
CA GLN A 208 2.44 19.21 17.56
C GLN A 208 2.64 18.10 16.54
N ASP A 209 1.63 17.84 15.70
CA ASP A 209 1.67 16.76 14.73
C ASP A 209 1.82 17.34 13.31
N SER A 210 2.92 17.00 12.62
CA SER A 210 3.09 17.26 11.19
C SER A 210 2.46 16.21 10.29
N LEU A 211 2.04 15.07 10.84
CA LEU A 211 1.30 13.99 10.18
C LEU A 211 1.82 13.62 8.77
N PRO A 212 3.09 13.19 8.62
CA PRO A 212 3.58 12.77 7.31
C PRO A 212 2.76 11.60 6.73
N GLU A 213 2.44 11.67 5.45
CA GLU A 213 1.65 10.65 4.75
C GLU A 213 1.95 10.64 3.24
N GLN A 214 1.43 9.62 2.53
CA GLN A 214 1.52 9.50 1.06
C GLN A 214 2.95 9.63 0.50
N PHE A 215 3.84 8.76 0.96
CA PHE A 215 5.22 8.70 0.48
C PHE A 215 5.28 8.17 -0.95
N VAL A 216 5.98 8.89 -1.84
CA VAL A 216 6.25 8.50 -3.22
C VAL A 216 7.68 8.84 -3.61
N THR A 217 8.32 8.04 -4.44
CA THR A 217 9.74 8.22 -4.79
C THR A 217 9.89 8.54 -6.27
N LEU A 218 10.58 9.65 -6.58
CA LEU A 218 10.97 10.05 -7.92
C LEU A 218 12.49 10.20 -7.98
N GLY A 219 13.13 9.34 -8.78
CA GLY A 219 14.59 9.25 -8.81
C GLY A 219 15.14 8.92 -7.43
N GLU A 220 16.09 9.73 -6.95
CA GLU A 220 16.74 9.54 -5.65
C GLU A 220 15.99 10.23 -4.49
N ILE A 221 14.86 10.87 -4.77
CA ILE A 221 14.15 11.74 -3.82
C ILE A 221 12.81 11.13 -3.46
N THR A 222 12.51 11.13 -2.16
CA THR A 222 11.18 10.75 -1.64
C THR A 222 10.38 12.01 -1.34
N TYR A 223 9.12 12.02 -1.77
CA TYR A 223 8.16 13.09 -1.56
C TYR A 223 7.03 12.57 -0.67
N PHE A 224 6.44 13.46 0.11
CA PHE A 224 5.35 13.13 1.04
C PHE A 224 4.50 14.37 1.32
N LEU A 225 3.33 14.14 1.90
CA LEU A 225 2.46 15.19 2.42
C LEU A 225 2.73 15.37 3.92
N ALA A 226 2.84 16.61 4.39
CA ALA A 226 2.94 16.93 5.82
C ALA A 226 2.52 18.37 6.11
N HIS A 227 2.16 18.64 7.36
CA HIS A 227 1.69 19.94 7.84
C HIS A 227 2.88 20.79 8.36
N SER A 228 3.10 22.00 7.83
CA SER A 228 4.05 22.97 8.43
C SER A 228 3.44 23.84 9.53
N VAL A 229 2.15 23.70 9.80
CA VAL A 229 1.43 24.36 10.90
C VAL A 229 0.40 23.37 11.44
N ALA A 230 0.33 23.18 12.76
CA ALA A 230 -0.59 22.23 13.36
C ALA A 230 -2.05 22.51 12.95
N GLY A 231 -2.76 21.47 12.50
CA GLY A 231 -4.15 21.56 12.04
C GLY A 231 -4.35 22.32 10.71
N SER A 232 -3.28 22.70 10.01
CA SER A 232 -3.37 23.26 8.66
C SER A 232 -3.66 22.17 7.62
N GLN A 233 -3.60 22.50 6.33
CA GLN A 233 -3.68 21.51 5.26
C GLN A 233 -2.26 21.02 4.90
N PRO A 234 -2.10 19.76 4.47
CA PRO A 234 -0.78 19.24 4.16
C PRO A 234 -0.19 19.89 2.91
N GLU A 235 1.11 20.09 2.94
CA GLU A 235 1.93 20.60 1.85
C GLU A 235 2.79 19.48 1.27
N VAL A 236 3.34 19.68 0.07
CA VAL A 236 4.28 18.72 -0.51
C VAL A 236 5.68 18.98 0.01
N TRP A 237 6.25 17.96 0.63
CA TRP A 237 7.61 17.91 1.12
C TRP A 237 8.45 16.94 0.29
N ARG A 238 9.76 17.14 0.33
CA ARG A 238 10.75 16.18 -0.18
C ARG A 238 11.76 15.84 0.89
N THR A 239 12.46 14.73 0.70
CA THR A 239 13.61 14.29 1.48
C THR A 239 14.55 13.44 0.63
N ASP A 240 15.86 13.57 0.86
CA ASP A 240 16.91 12.66 0.37
C ASP A 240 17.40 11.70 1.48
N GLY A 241 16.69 11.64 2.61
CA GLY A 241 17.11 10.89 3.80
C GLY A 241 18.01 11.67 4.75
N THR A 242 18.24 12.96 4.52
CA THR A 242 18.96 13.85 5.44
C THR A 242 18.05 14.98 5.94
N GLN A 243 18.36 15.52 7.13
CA GLN A 243 17.63 16.70 7.64
C GLN A 243 17.73 17.90 6.68
N ALA A 244 18.93 18.17 6.13
CA ALA A 244 19.15 19.30 5.23
C ALA A 244 18.44 19.15 3.88
N GLY A 245 18.33 17.92 3.38
CA GLY A 245 17.59 17.61 2.16
C GLY A 245 16.09 17.48 2.36
N THR A 246 15.59 17.66 3.58
CA THR A 246 14.16 17.58 3.89
C THR A 246 13.53 18.98 3.99
N TRP A 247 12.70 19.34 3.02
CA TRP A 247 12.09 20.67 2.95
C TRP A 247 10.82 20.70 2.07
N ARG A 248 10.00 21.73 2.26
CA ARG A 248 8.74 21.93 1.52
C ARG A 248 8.97 22.45 0.11
N VAL A 249 8.39 21.80 -0.90
CA VAL A 249 8.71 22.05 -2.31
C VAL A 249 7.64 22.83 -3.07
N LEU A 250 6.35 22.50 -2.88
CA LEU A 250 5.27 23.12 -3.65
C LEU A 250 4.63 24.30 -2.91
N PRO A 251 4.04 25.26 -3.64
CA PRO A 251 3.30 26.35 -3.04
C PRO A 251 2.13 25.83 -2.19
N ARG A 252 1.72 26.63 -1.20
CA ARG A 252 0.60 26.32 -0.30
C ARG A 252 -0.70 26.19 -1.09
N LYS A 253 -1.05 24.95 -1.38
CA LYS A 253 -2.36 24.49 -1.83
C LYS A 253 -2.78 23.35 -0.90
N ILE A 254 -4.07 23.01 -0.96
CA ILE A 254 -4.58 21.85 -0.25
C ILE A 254 -4.24 20.64 -1.10
N TRP A 255 -3.17 19.90 -0.83
CA TRP A 255 -2.82 18.72 -1.60
C TRP A 255 -3.48 17.48 -1.01
N ARG A 256 -3.95 16.55 -1.86
CA ARG A 256 -4.69 15.35 -1.42
C ARG A 256 -4.14 14.05 -1.96
N THR A 257 -3.43 14.11 -3.07
CA THR A 257 -2.87 12.93 -3.71
C THR A 257 -1.50 13.28 -4.24
N LEU A 258 -0.51 12.49 -3.83
CA LEU A 258 0.80 12.41 -4.47
C LEU A 258 0.93 11.08 -5.21
N ALA A 259 1.50 11.14 -6.40
CA ALA A 259 1.86 9.98 -7.20
C ALA A 259 3.10 10.28 -8.04
N VAL A 260 3.73 9.25 -8.59
CA VAL A 260 4.82 9.40 -9.56
C VAL A 260 4.39 8.80 -10.88
N TYR A 261 4.66 9.53 -11.95
CA TYR A 261 4.34 9.18 -13.32
C TYR A 261 5.54 9.45 -14.21
N GLY A 262 6.14 8.39 -14.77
CA GLY A 262 7.36 8.51 -15.56
C GLY A 262 8.47 9.18 -14.75
N ASP A 263 8.93 10.32 -15.23
CA ASP A 263 9.94 11.20 -14.63
C ASP A 263 9.34 12.41 -13.88
N HIS A 264 8.03 12.41 -13.61
CA HIS A 264 7.33 13.52 -12.97
C HIS A 264 6.62 13.10 -11.67
N LEU A 265 6.59 14.02 -10.72
CA LEU A 265 5.69 14.02 -9.58
C LEU A 265 4.32 14.54 -10.03
N VAL A 266 3.27 13.81 -9.67
CA VAL A 266 1.87 14.19 -9.86
C VAL A 266 1.30 14.62 -8.51
N ALA A 267 0.67 15.79 -8.46
CA ALA A 267 -0.01 16.26 -7.26
C ALA A 267 -1.44 16.72 -7.59
N ILE A 268 -2.43 16.30 -6.80
CA ILE A 268 -3.83 16.72 -6.95
C ILE A 268 -4.25 17.57 -5.77
N ALA A 269 -4.81 18.75 -6.05
CA ALA A 269 -5.30 19.65 -5.03
C ALA A 269 -6.77 19.36 -4.65
N ALA A 270 -7.08 19.37 -3.34
CA ALA A 270 -8.43 19.37 -2.80
C ALA A 270 -9.09 20.73 -3.04
N GLY A 271 -10.15 20.74 -3.84
CA GLY A 271 -10.83 21.96 -4.25
C GLY A 271 -11.43 21.76 -5.63
N ASN A 272 -11.09 22.64 -6.57
CA ASN A 272 -11.39 22.50 -8.00
C ASN A 272 -10.58 21.38 -8.70
N GLY A 273 -10.05 20.41 -7.96
CA GLY A 273 -9.41 19.22 -8.53
C GLY A 273 -8.21 19.49 -9.43
N GLU A 274 -7.40 20.52 -9.12
CA GLU A 274 -6.25 20.82 -9.96
C GLU A 274 -5.25 19.66 -9.96
N LEU A 275 -5.06 19.08 -11.13
CA LEU A 275 -3.99 18.15 -11.41
C LEU A 275 -2.73 18.95 -11.73
N TRP A 276 -1.61 18.61 -11.09
CA TRP A 276 -0.31 19.25 -11.31
C TRP A 276 0.73 18.21 -11.67
N LEU A 277 1.62 18.60 -12.58
CA LEU A 277 2.87 17.89 -12.86
C LEU A 277 4.04 18.74 -12.38
N SER A 278 5.02 18.08 -11.80
CA SER A 278 6.20 18.70 -11.22
C SER A 278 7.42 17.83 -11.49
N ASP A 279 8.54 18.46 -11.79
CA ASP A 279 9.87 17.83 -11.77
C ASP A 279 10.43 17.71 -10.34
N GLY A 280 9.62 18.03 -9.33
CA GLY A 280 10.04 18.09 -7.94
C GLY A 280 10.64 19.44 -7.53
N THR A 281 10.43 20.50 -8.32
CA THR A 281 10.79 21.88 -7.97
C THR A 281 9.60 22.82 -8.17
N GLU A 282 9.54 23.94 -7.45
CA GLU A 282 8.48 24.95 -7.65
C GLU A 282 8.48 25.50 -9.09
N GLN A 283 9.66 25.71 -9.70
CA GLN A 283 9.78 26.28 -11.05
C GLN A 283 9.35 25.32 -12.15
N GLY A 284 9.62 24.02 -11.98
CA GLY A 284 9.18 22.98 -12.91
C GLY A 284 7.78 22.44 -12.61
N SER A 285 7.06 23.06 -11.67
CA SER A 285 5.67 22.71 -11.34
C SER A 285 4.68 23.50 -12.17
N ARG A 286 3.72 22.80 -12.78
CA ARG A 286 2.66 23.40 -13.56
C ARG A 286 1.35 22.63 -13.43
N ARG A 287 0.25 23.36 -13.48
CA ARG A 287 -1.08 22.78 -13.58
C ARG A 287 -1.25 22.08 -14.94
N VAL A 288 -1.85 20.90 -14.92
CA VAL A 288 -2.32 20.19 -16.11
C VAL A 288 -3.75 20.65 -16.38
N ALA A 289 -4.00 21.11 -17.61
CA ALA A 289 -5.29 21.60 -18.07
C ALA A 289 -5.82 22.80 -17.27
N ALA A 290 -5.42 24.01 -17.66
CA ALA A 290 -5.92 25.25 -17.05
C ALA A 290 -7.45 25.40 -17.21
N GLU A 291 -8.03 24.86 -18.28
CA GLU A 291 -9.43 25.11 -18.68
C GLU A 291 -10.41 23.96 -18.48
N ALA A 292 -9.95 22.75 -18.14
CA ALA A 292 -10.81 21.56 -18.27
C ALA A 292 -11.87 21.39 -17.15
N GLY A 293 -12.03 22.35 -16.25
CA GLY A 293 -13.23 22.45 -15.39
C GLY A 293 -13.56 21.22 -14.54
N PHE A 294 -12.59 20.35 -14.29
CA PHE A 294 -12.80 19.13 -13.52
C PHE A 294 -13.08 19.43 -12.05
N GLY A 295 -13.89 18.61 -11.39
CA GLY A 295 -13.80 18.47 -9.93
C GLY A 295 -12.63 17.55 -9.56
N VAL A 296 -12.56 17.11 -8.31
CA VAL A 296 -11.39 16.35 -7.80
C VAL A 296 -11.15 15.05 -8.58
N PRO A 297 -10.05 14.92 -9.33
CA PRO A 297 -9.75 13.72 -10.10
C PRO A 297 -9.29 12.59 -9.18
N THR A 298 -9.51 11.36 -9.61
CA THR A 298 -8.93 10.14 -9.00
C THR A 298 -8.00 9.49 -10.02
N LEU A 299 -6.74 9.27 -9.64
CA LEU A 299 -5.78 8.62 -10.52
C LEU A 299 -6.11 7.13 -10.67
N LEU A 300 -6.17 6.67 -11.91
CA LEU A 300 -6.44 5.27 -12.24
C LEU A 300 -5.16 4.51 -12.62
N GLY A 301 -4.14 5.22 -13.12
CA GLY A 301 -2.83 4.66 -13.42
C GLY A 301 -2.29 5.12 -14.77
N VAL A 302 -1.42 4.32 -15.37
CA VAL A 302 -0.71 4.65 -16.61
C VAL A 302 -0.99 3.60 -17.67
N VAL A 303 -1.45 4.05 -18.84
CA VAL A 303 -1.71 3.17 -19.98
C VAL A 303 -0.98 3.73 -21.21
N TYR A 304 -0.08 2.94 -21.79
CA TYR A 304 0.75 3.31 -22.94
C TYR A 304 1.49 4.65 -22.77
N GLY A 305 1.98 4.91 -21.56
CA GLY A 305 2.72 6.14 -21.26
C GLY A 305 1.82 7.38 -21.20
N GLN A 306 0.51 7.25 -20.96
CA GLN A 306 -0.39 8.37 -20.67
C GLN A 306 -0.98 8.19 -19.26
N LEU A 307 -1.10 9.28 -18.51
CA LEU A 307 -1.76 9.25 -17.20
C LEU A 307 -3.26 9.15 -17.41
N ILE A 308 -3.88 8.15 -16.80
CA ILE A 308 -5.32 7.90 -16.82
C ILE A 308 -5.89 8.27 -15.46
N PHE A 309 -6.97 9.04 -15.47
CA PHE A 309 -7.68 9.45 -14.27
C PHE A 309 -9.16 9.55 -14.57
N ASP A 310 -9.99 9.37 -13.57
CA ASP A 310 -11.40 9.73 -13.68
C ASP A 310 -11.65 11.07 -12.98
N ALA A 311 -12.55 11.87 -13.53
CA ALA A 311 -12.88 13.18 -12.97
C ALA A 311 -14.32 13.60 -13.32
N PRO A 312 -15.02 14.27 -12.39
CA PRO A 312 -16.30 14.90 -12.69
C PRO A 312 -16.12 16.12 -13.59
N HIS A 313 -16.97 16.24 -14.60
CA HIS A 313 -17.02 17.34 -15.57
C HIS A 313 -18.44 17.89 -15.69
N GLN A 314 -18.59 19.21 -15.88
CA GLN A 314 -19.91 19.85 -15.93
C GLN A 314 -20.81 19.36 -17.07
N GLU A 315 -20.21 19.01 -18.22
CA GLU A 315 -20.95 18.56 -19.40
C GLU A 315 -21.20 17.04 -19.43
N TYR A 316 -20.25 16.25 -18.91
CA TYR A 316 -20.22 14.79 -19.12
C TYR A 316 -20.43 13.98 -17.83
N GLY A 317 -20.53 14.62 -16.66
CA GLY A 317 -20.50 13.88 -15.40
C GLY A 317 -19.11 13.31 -15.09
N ARG A 318 -19.04 12.25 -14.28
CA ARG A 318 -17.77 11.60 -13.90
C ARG A 318 -17.30 10.65 -14.98
N GLU A 319 -16.21 11.02 -15.64
CA GLU A 319 -15.70 10.35 -16.84
C GLU A 319 -14.22 10.00 -16.76
N ILE A 320 -13.74 9.16 -17.68
CA ILE A 320 -12.34 8.75 -17.78
C ILE A 320 -11.59 9.61 -18.79
N TRP A 321 -10.48 10.18 -18.33
CA TRP A 321 -9.61 11.10 -19.05
C TRP A 321 -8.21 10.52 -19.19
N ARG A 322 -7.50 10.97 -20.22
CA ARG A 322 -6.06 10.75 -20.37
C ARG A 322 -5.35 12.07 -20.51
N THR A 323 -4.11 12.14 -20.05
CA THR A 323 -3.22 13.29 -20.27
C THR A 323 -1.79 12.83 -20.53
N ASP A 324 -1.11 13.52 -21.44
CA ASP A 324 0.36 13.49 -21.57
C ASP A 324 1.04 14.58 -20.73
N GLY A 325 0.24 15.26 -19.90
CA GLY A 325 0.65 16.37 -19.08
C GLY A 325 0.44 17.74 -19.72
N THR A 326 0.07 17.85 -20.99
CA THR A 326 -0.21 19.13 -21.65
C THR A 326 -1.71 19.41 -21.69
N ASP A 327 -2.10 20.69 -21.86
CA ASP A 327 -3.52 21.06 -22.01
C ASP A 327 -4.11 20.41 -23.27
N GLU A 328 -3.38 20.43 -24.40
CA GLU A 328 -3.81 19.82 -25.67
C GLU A 328 -3.90 18.28 -25.60
N GLY A 329 -2.99 17.64 -24.86
CA GLY A 329 -2.99 16.19 -24.68
C GLY A 329 -3.92 15.68 -23.58
N THR A 330 -4.60 16.57 -22.87
CA THR A 330 -5.61 16.21 -21.86
C THR A 330 -6.98 16.05 -22.53
N VAL A 331 -7.37 14.80 -22.78
CA VAL A 331 -8.56 14.48 -23.57
C VAL A 331 -9.44 13.43 -22.88
N LEU A 332 -10.74 13.58 -23.06
CA LEU A 332 -11.73 12.58 -22.70
C LEU A 332 -11.43 11.29 -23.51
N ILE A 333 -11.26 10.15 -22.84
CA ILE A 333 -11.04 8.88 -23.55
C ILE A 333 -12.34 8.45 -24.21
N LYS A 334 -13.42 8.49 -23.44
CA LYS A 334 -14.76 8.15 -23.88
C LYS A 334 -15.76 8.66 -22.85
N ASP A 335 -16.83 9.27 -23.34
CA ASP A 335 -18.07 9.48 -22.60
C ASP A 335 -18.74 8.10 -22.44
N ILE A 336 -18.59 7.48 -21.27
CA ILE A 336 -19.18 6.19 -20.96
C ILE A 336 -20.62 6.39 -20.45
N CYS A 337 -20.93 7.55 -19.87
CA CYS A 337 -22.20 7.88 -19.23
C CYS A 337 -22.77 9.19 -19.82
N PRO A 338 -23.62 9.12 -20.87
CA PRO A 338 -24.07 10.32 -21.59
C PRO A 338 -24.82 11.33 -20.70
N GLY A 339 -24.21 12.50 -20.49
CA GLY A 339 -24.77 13.63 -19.71
C GLY A 339 -24.42 13.58 -18.21
N PRO A 340 -24.88 14.55 -17.39
CA PRO A 340 -24.64 14.54 -15.95
C PRO A 340 -25.45 13.41 -15.30
N CYS A 341 -24.82 12.23 -15.19
CA CYS A 341 -25.43 11.04 -14.59
C CYS A 341 -25.51 11.12 -13.05
N ASP A 342 -24.93 12.17 -12.47
CA ASP A 342 -25.21 12.57 -11.09
C ASP A 342 -26.55 13.30 -11.08
N GLY A 343 -27.63 12.60 -10.71
CA GLY A 343 -28.91 13.23 -10.40
C GLY A 343 -28.74 14.40 -9.40
N PRO A 344 -29.70 15.33 -9.32
CA PRO A 344 -29.53 16.54 -8.52
C PRO A 344 -29.13 16.21 -7.08
N MET A 345 -27.97 16.71 -6.64
CA MET A 345 -27.54 16.69 -5.24
C MET A 345 -28.48 17.49 -4.34
#